data_AF-A0A538MHA7-F1
#
_entry.id   AF-A0A538MHA7-F1
#
_cell.length_a   1.000
_cell.length_b   1.000
_cell.length_c   1.000
_cell.angle_alpha   90.00
_cell.angle_beta   90.00
_cell.angle_gamma   90.00
#
_symmetry.space_group_name_H-M   'P 1'
#
loop_
_entity.id
_entity.type
_entity.pdbx_description
1 polymer ?
#
loop_
_entity_poly.entity_id
_entity_poly.type
_entity_poly.pdbx_seq_one_letter_code
_entity_poly.pdbx_strand_id
1 'polypeptide(L)'
;MMGANDWREFWASRGMRELRVVLCDSWQPARFALPDAHEAHAFRIASLLGSRAPSTAVAEELGRIRRDELGVGANPEEDARAAEAIGQWFRTATRPA
;
A
#
# COMPACT_ATOMS: atom_id res chain seq x y z
N MET A 1 -4.45 2.18 -19.81
CA MET A 1 -4.45 2.83 -18.47
C MET A 1 -5.88 3.27 -18.21
N MET A 2 -6.41 3.03 -17.00
CA MET A 2 -7.79 3.39 -16.66
C MET A 2 -8.07 4.88 -16.91
N GLY A 3 -9.28 5.21 -17.35
CA GLY A 3 -9.75 6.58 -17.41
C GLY A 3 -9.95 7.16 -16.00
N ALA A 4 -10.12 8.48 -15.89
CA ALA A 4 -10.31 9.14 -14.58
C ALA A 4 -11.57 8.68 -13.85
N ASN A 5 -12.64 8.30 -14.57
CA ASN A 5 -13.86 7.75 -13.97
C ASN A 5 -13.62 6.32 -13.46
N ASP A 6 -13.08 5.43 -14.31
CA ASP A 6 -12.73 4.06 -13.92
C ASP A 6 -11.76 4.03 -12.73
N TRP A 7 -10.84 5.00 -12.69
CA TRP A 7 -9.92 5.17 -11.58
C TRP A 7 -10.63 5.50 -10.26
N ARG A 8 -11.56 6.45 -10.27
CA ARG A 8 -12.35 6.78 -9.07
C ARG A 8 -13.25 5.63 -8.66
N GLU A 9 -13.87 4.96 -9.63
CA GLU A 9 -14.73 3.80 -9.39
C GLU A 9 -13.94 2.63 -8.80
N PHE A 10 -12.74 2.35 -9.30
CA PHE A 10 -11.84 1.35 -8.74
C PHE A 10 -11.60 1.58 -7.24
N TRP A 11 -11.18 2.79 -6.87
CA TRP A 11 -10.91 3.12 -5.47
C TRP A 11 -12.16 3.09 -4.59
N ALA A 12 -13.30 3.56 -5.12
CA ALA A 12 -14.56 3.58 -4.39
C ALA A 12 -15.16 2.18 -4.17
N SER A 13 -15.04 1.28 -5.15
CA SER A 13 -15.69 -0.03 -5.12
C SER A 13 -14.87 -1.12 -4.42
N ARG A 14 -13.55 -1.16 -4.67
CA ARG A 14 -12.72 -2.30 -4.22
C ARG A 14 -11.28 -1.95 -3.86
N GLY A 15 -10.70 -0.91 -4.44
CA GLY A 15 -9.26 -0.64 -4.36
C GLY A 15 -8.73 -0.50 -2.94
N MET A 16 -9.42 0.24 -2.06
CA MET A 16 -8.99 0.40 -0.67
C MET A 16 -9.09 -0.90 0.13
N ARG A 17 -10.17 -1.66 -0.06
CA ARG A 17 -10.38 -2.95 0.62
C ARG A 17 -9.32 -3.96 0.19
N GLU A 18 -9.05 -4.08 -1.10
CA GLU A 18 -8.02 -4.97 -1.63
C GLU A 18 -6.62 -4.55 -1.17
N LEU A 19 -6.29 -3.26 -1.21
CA LEU A 19 -5.00 -2.75 -0.74
C LEU A 19 -4.75 -3.12 0.72
N ARG A 20 -5.78 -3.02 1.58
CA ARG A 20 -5.66 -3.42 2.99
C ARG A 20 -5.29 -4.90 3.15
N VAL A 21 -5.90 -5.77 2.35
CA VAL A 21 -5.59 -7.21 2.36
C VAL A 21 -4.13 -7.44 1.94
N VAL A 22 -3.73 -6.85 0.81
CA VAL A 22 -2.37 -6.99 0.29
C VAL A 22 -1.34 -6.43 1.28
N LEU A 23 -1.63 -5.31 1.95
CA LEU A 23 -0.77 -4.73 2.98
C LEU A 23 -0.60 -5.70 4.17
N CYS A 24 -1.69 -6.23 4.72
CA CYS A 24 -1.66 -7.22 5.80
C CYS A 24 -0.91 -8.52 5.42
N ASP A 25 -1.03 -8.95 4.17
CA ASP A 25 -0.44 -10.20 3.69
C ASP A 25 1.05 -10.06 3.35
N SER A 26 1.45 -8.91 2.80
CA SER A 26 2.82 -8.68 2.31
C SER A 26 3.74 -8.03 3.34
N TRP A 27 3.19 -7.41 4.39
CA TRP A 27 3.94 -6.65 5.39
C TRP A 27 3.50 -7.03 6.80
N GLN A 28 4.30 -7.84 7.50
CA GLN A 28 3.90 -8.36 8.81
C GLN A 28 3.56 -7.28 9.86
N PRO A 29 4.24 -6.12 9.93
CA PRO A 29 3.93 -5.09 10.90
C PRO A 29 2.47 -4.60 10.85
N ALA A 30 1.81 -4.63 9.68
CA ALA A 30 0.41 -4.24 9.55
C ALA A 30 -0.54 -5.10 10.40
N ARG A 31 -0.18 -6.35 10.71
CA ARG A 31 -1.00 -7.25 11.54
C ARG A 31 -1.13 -6.79 12.98
N PHE A 32 -0.24 -5.92 13.45
CA PHE A 32 -0.23 -5.39 14.80
C PHE A 32 -0.82 -3.98 14.87
N ALA A 33 -1.17 -3.37 13.74
CA ALA A 33 -1.76 -2.04 13.70
C ALA A 33 -3.21 -2.06 14.20
N LEU A 34 -3.60 -1.03 14.95
CA LEU A 34 -5.01 -0.79 15.27
C LEU A 34 -5.82 -0.51 13.98
N PRO A 35 -7.13 -0.82 13.95
CA PRO A 35 -7.95 -0.65 12.75
C PRO A 35 -7.84 0.74 12.09
N ASP A 36 -7.96 1.81 12.88
CA ASP A 36 -7.90 3.19 12.36
C ASP A 36 -6.50 3.54 11.82
N ALA A 37 -5.44 3.06 12.49
CA ALA A 37 -4.07 3.25 12.04
C ALA A 37 -3.84 2.52 10.70
N HIS A 38 -4.36 1.30 10.59
CA HIS A 38 -4.27 0.51 9.37
C HIS A 38 -4.96 1.20 8.18
N GLU A 39 -6.12 1.82 8.40
CA GLU A 39 -6.80 2.61 7.36
C GLU A 39 -5.99 3.84 6.95
N ALA A 40 -5.41 4.55 7.92
CA ALA A 40 -4.53 5.68 7.64
C ALA A 40 -3.28 5.27 6.85
N HIS A 41 -2.67 4.13 7.18
CA HIS A 41 -1.52 3.58 6.46
C HIS A 41 -1.89 3.22 5.02
N ALA A 42 -2.97 2.47 4.83
CA ALA A 42 -3.45 2.09 3.50
C ALA A 42 -3.76 3.33 2.63
N PHE A 43 -4.32 4.39 3.20
CA PHE A 43 -4.58 5.63 2.49
C PHE A 43 -3.31 6.33 1.97
N ARG A 44 -2.24 6.38 2.78
CA ARG A 44 -0.96 6.96 2.37
C ARG A 44 -0.30 6.16 1.25
N ILE A 45 -0.33 4.83 1.36
CA ILE A 45 0.16 3.95 0.29
C ILE A 45 -0.67 4.11 -0.99
N ALA A 46 -2.00 4.18 -0.90
CA ALA A 46 -2.87 4.44 -2.05
C ALA A 46 -2.54 5.78 -2.74
N SER A 47 -2.22 6.82 -1.95
CA SER A 47 -1.83 8.13 -2.46
C SER A 47 -0.51 8.06 -3.26
N LEU A 48 0.48 7.31 -2.78
CA LEU A 48 1.74 7.07 -3.50
C LEU A 48 1.53 6.29 -4.80
N LEU A 49 0.68 5.25 -4.78
CA LEU A 49 0.34 4.48 -5.97
C LEU A 49 -0.36 5.36 -7.02
N GLY A 50 -1.31 6.19 -6.57
CA GLY A 50 -2.05 7.10 -7.45
C GLY A 50 -1.20 8.21 -8.08
N SER A 51 -0.16 8.67 -7.38
CA SER A 51 0.80 9.63 -7.91
C SER A 51 1.87 9.00 -8.82
N ARG A 52 1.81 7.67 -9.02
CA ARG A 52 2.83 6.88 -9.75
C ARG A 52 4.22 7.00 -9.12
N ALA A 53 4.27 7.09 -7.79
CA ALA A 53 5.53 7.07 -7.07
C ALA A 53 6.31 5.77 -7.38
N PRO A 54 7.65 5.82 -7.41
CA PRO A 54 8.46 4.61 -7.55
C PRO A 54 8.25 3.67 -6.37
N SER A 55 8.49 2.37 -6.56
CA SER A 55 8.36 1.37 -5.49
C SER A 55 9.25 1.69 -4.28
N THR A 56 10.40 2.36 -4.49
CA THR A 56 11.27 2.83 -3.41
C THR A 56 10.57 3.80 -2.48
N ALA A 57 9.70 4.69 -2.98
CA ALA A 57 8.94 5.62 -2.15
C ALA A 57 7.90 4.89 -1.29
N VAL A 58 7.30 3.82 -1.81
CA VAL A 58 6.41 2.95 -1.04
C VAL A 58 7.20 2.23 0.07
N ALA A 59 8.39 1.71 -0.24
CA ALA A 59 9.25 1.06 0.76
C ALA A 59 9.71 2.04 1.85
N GLU A 60 10.07 3.27 1.48
CA GLU A 60 10.43 4.34 2.42
C GLU A 60 9.28 4.69 3.36
N GLU A 61 8.06 4.83 2.84
CA GLU A 61 6.87 5.11 3.65
C GLU A 61 6.54 3.95 4.59
N LEU A 62 6.66 2.69 4.13
CA LEU A 62 6.52 1.51 5.00
C LEU A 62 7.57 1.53 6.12
N GLY A 63 8.83 1.82 5.79
CA GLY A 63 9.90 1.94 6.78
C GLY A 63 9.70 3.09 7.77
N ARG A 64 9.09 4.19 7.34
CA ARG A 64 8.69 5.31 8.21
C ARG A 64 7.59 4.87 9.18
N ILE A 65 6.50 4.28 8.68
CA ILE A 65 5.40 3.77 9.50
C ILE A 65 5.90 2.74 10.51
N ARG A 66 6.74 1.80 10.07
CA ARG A 66 7.37 0.77 10.91
C ARG A 66 8.02 1.37 12.16
N ARG A 67 8.86 2.38 11.97
CA ARG A 67 9.66 2.96 13.06
C ARG A 67 8.87 3.97 13.88
N ASP A 68 8.18 4.87 13.20
CA ASP A 68 7.64 6.08 13.83
C ASP A 68 6.25 5.85 14.44
N GLU A 69 5.48 4.89 13.91
CA GLU A 69 4.09 4.66 14.30
C GLU A 69 3.88 3.29 14.95
N LEU A 70 4.59 2.25 14.49
CA LEU A 70 4.48 0.90 15.04
C LEU A 70 5.58 0.57 16.08
N GLY A 71 6.63 1.40 16.17
CA GLY A 71 7.75 1.16 17.10
C GLY A 71 8.52 -0.14 16.84
N VAL A 72 8.46 -0.67 15.61
CA VAL A 72 9.14 -1.90 15.21
C VAL A 72 10.52 -1.56 14.67
N GLY A 73 11.52 -2.41 14.97
CA GLY A 73 12.88 -2.25 14.47
C GLY A 73 12.94 -2.25 12.94
N ALA A 74 13.83 -1.44 12.37
CA ALA A 74 13.98 -1.29 10.91
C ALA A 74 14.20 -2.62 10.20
N ASN A 75 13.51 -2.84 9.09
CA ASN A 75 13.74 -3.99 8.21
C ASN A 75 13.55 -3.60 6.73
N PRO A 76 14.54 -2.91 6.14
CA PRO A 76 14.44 -2.39 4.77
C PRO A 76 14.16 -3.47 3.72
N GLU A 77 14.66 -4.70 3.93
CA GLU A 77 14.43 -5.82 3.01
C GLU A 77 12.97 -6.25 2.99
N GLU A 78 12.31 -6.30 4.15
CA GLU A 78 10.89 -6.58 4.23
C GLU A 78 10.05 -5.45 3.65
N ASP A 79 10.41 -4.20 3.94
CA ASP A 79 9.72 -3.02 3.42
C ASP A 79 9.80 -2.95 1.88
N ALA A 80 10.97 -3.27 1.31
CA ALA A 80 11.17 -3.35 -0.15
C ALA A 80 10.35 -4.47 -0.79
N ARG A 81 10.33 -5.66 -0.18
CA ARG A 81 9.56 -6.81 -0.68
C ARG A 81 8.05 -6.54 -0.64
N ALA A 82 7.57 -5.93 0.44
CA ALA A 82 6.18 -5.52 0.57
C ALA A 82 5.80 -4.47 -0.48
N ALA A 83 6.65 -3.46 -0.69
CA ALA A 83 6.44 -2.45 -1.72
C ALA A 83 6.37 -3.05 -3.14
N GLU A 84 7.21 -4.04 -3.44
CA GLU A 84 7.16 -4.76 -4.72
C GLU A 84 5.84 -5.52 -4.90
N ALA A 85 5.41 -6.27 -3.88
CA ALA A 85 4.15 -7.00 -3.91
C ALA A 85 2.93 -6.09 -4.09
N ILE A 86 2.88 -4.98 -3.33
CA ILE A 86 1.84 -3.95 -3.44
C ILE A 86 1.84 -3.33 -4.85
N GLY A 87 3.02 -2.99 -5.38
CA GLY A 87 3.15 -2.45 -6.73
C GLY A 87 2.71 -3.43 -7.81
N GLN A 88 3.03 -4.72 -7.67
CA GLN A 88 2.61 -5.77 -8.60
C GLN A 88 1.09 -5.98 -8.57
N TRP A 89 0.50 -6.03 -7.37
CA TRP A 89 -0.95 -6.08 -7.22
C TRP A 89 -1.59 -4.88 -7.92
N PHE A 90 -1.12 -3.67 -7.63
CA PHE A 90 -1.70 -2.45 -8.17
C PHE A 90 -1.66 -2.42 -9.71
N ARG A 91 -0.55 -2.85 -10.34
CA ARG A 91 -0.46 -2.97 -11.80
C ARG A 91 -1.46 -3.97 -12.38
N THR A 92 -1.66 -5.09 -11.70
CA THR A 92 -2.63 -6.13 -12.12
C THR A 92 -4.06 -5.64 -11.94
N ALA A 93 -4.38 -5.05 -10.79
CA ALA A 93 -5.70 -4.59 -10.43
C ALA A 93 -6.19 -3.42 -11.29
N THR A 94 -5.24 -2.65 -11.88
CA THR A 94 -5.54 -1.46 -12.69
C THR A 94 -5.32 -1.64 -14.19
N ARG A 95 -5.01 -2.87 -14.64
CA ARG A 95 -4.89 -3.18 -16.06
C ARG A 95 -6.26 -3.13 -16.73
N PRO A 96 -6.41 -2.46 -17.88
CA PRO A 96 -7.63 -2.61 -18.69
C PRO A 96 -7.79 -4.07 -19.12
N ALA A 97 -9.02 -4.55 -19.15
CA ALA A 97 -9.38 -5.88 -19.65
C ALA A 97 -9.00 -6.05 -21.12
#